data_AF-A0A538FLL4-F1
#
_entry.id   AF-A0A538FLL4-F1
#
_cell.length_a   1.000
_cell.length_b   1.000
_cell.length_c   1.000
_cell.angle_alpha   90.00
_cell.angle_beta   90.00
_cell.angle_gamma   90.00
#
_symmetry.space_group_name_H-M   'P 1'
#
loop_
_entity.id
_entity.type
_entity.pdbx_description
1 polymer ?
#
loop_
_entity_poly.entity_id
_entity_poly.type
_entity_poly.pdbx_seq_one_letter_code
_entity_poly.pdbx_strand_id
1 'polypeptide(L)'
;MDYLKKLSRGDQIVGGAGVLLVIDLLFLPWHHVRVGFAQFHVTANRTALQSPNAFWGWLAFLVTVALVARVVLARFTTVQLPKLPVTWGRASLIGGVAVVALLLLKLVLKTDFLGVGAWFGIILGGAMAYGGYLHTQEEQTAVPPEVGTTT
;
A
#
# COMPACT_ATOMS: atom_id res chain seq x y z
N MET A 1 18.36 -14.52 -14.06
CA MET A 1 17.52 -13.37 -13.62
C MET A 1 16.33 -13.16 -14.58
N ASP A 2 15.64 -14.22 -15.01
CA ASP A 2 14.53 -14.12 -15.98
C ASP A 2 13.14 -14.05 -15.34
N TYR A 3 13.08 -14.15 -14.00
CA TYR A 3 11.84 -14.06 -13.28
C TYR A 3 11.25 -12.65 -13.43
N LEU A 4 11.99 -11.56 -13.23
CA LEU A 4 11.45 -10.18 -13.30
C LEU A 4 10.78 -9.79 -14.63
N LYS A 5 10.99 -10.53 -15.72
CA LYS A 5 10.40 -10.22 -17.05
C LYS A 5 8.90 -10.53 -17.20
N LYS A 6 8.28 -11.21 -16.23
CA LYS A 6 6.87 -11.64 -16.30
C LYS A 6 5.85 -10.63 -15.75
N LEU A 7 6.30 -9.59 -15.03
CA LEU A 7 5.43 -8.58 -14.43
C LEU A 7 5.75 -7.20 -15.00
N SER A 8 4.71 -6.40 -15.21
CA SER A 8 4.77 -4.95 -15.42
C SER A 8 5.70 -4.28 -14.41
N ARG A 9 6.37 -3.18 -14.80
CA ARG A 9 7.19 -2.42 -13.83
C ARG A 9 6.33 -1.87 -12.71
N GLY A 10 5.12 -1.42 -13.03
CA GLY A 10 4.14 -0.99 -12.04
C GLY A 10 3.81 -2.06 -11.00
N ASP A 11 3.56 -3.30 -11.42
CA ASP A 11 3.27 -4.42 -10.51
C ASP A 11 4.48 -4.78 -9.62
N GLN A 12 5.71 -4.66 -10.12
CA GLN A 12 6.91 -4.87 -9.32
C GLN A 12 7.05 -3.82 -8.21
N ILE A 13 6.74 -2.56 -8.52
CA ILE A 13 6.77 -1.47 -7.54
C ILE A 13 5.65 -1.67 -6.52
N VAL A 14 4.41 -1.98 -6.94
CA VAL A 14 3.29 -2.29 -6.04
C VAL A 14 3.64 -3.44 -5.10
N GLY A 15 4.18 -4.53 -5.63
CA GLY A 15 4.56 -5.70 -4.83
C GLY A 15 5.70 -5.39 -3.86
N GLY A 16 6.77 -4.76 -4.33
CA GLY A 16 7.92 -4.41 -3.50
C GLY A 16 7.59 -3.41 -2.40
N ALA A 17 6.94 -2.29 -2.76
CA ALA A 17 6.52 -1.28 -1.79
C ALA A 17 5.45 -1.82 -0.83
N GLY A 18 4.51 -2.64 -1.31
CA GLY A 18 3.48 -3.25 -0.49
C GLY A 18 4.04 -4.22 0.56
N VAL A 19 5.02 -5.05 0.20
CA VAL A 19 5.69 -5.94 1.17
C VAL A 19 6.43 -5.13 2.23
N LEU A 20 7.16 -4.10 1.83
CA LEU A 20 7.85 -3.21 2.77
C LEU A 20 6.84 -2.49 3.69
N LEU A 21 5.70 -2.06 3.14
CA LEU A 21 4.64 -1.40 3.90
C LEU A 21 4.02 -2.36 4.93
N VAL A 22 3.79 -3.63 4.57
CA VAL A 22 3.33 -4.65 5.52
C VAL A 22 4.30 -4.80 6.69
N ILE A 23 5.61 -4.83 6.43
CA ILE A 23 6.64 -4.91 7.47
C ILE A 23 6.61 -3.65 8.36
N ASP A 24 6.54 -2.47 7.74
CA ASP A 24 6.44 -1.20 8.46
C ASP A 24 5.24 -1.16 9.40
N LEU A 25 4.04 -1.52 8.90
CA LEU A 25 2.81 -1.49 9.67
C LEU A 25 2.83 -2.45 10.87
N LEU A 26 3.52 -3.58 10.75
CA LEU A 26 3.58 -4.64 11.77
C LEU A 26 4.66 -4.41 12.82
N PHE A 27 5.82 -3.87 12.44
CA PHE A 27 7.01 -3.90 13.30
C PHE A 27 7.55 -2.52 13.66
N LEU A 28 7.33 -1.48 12.84
CA LEU A 28 7.92 -0.18 13.10
C LEU A 28 7.10 0.61 14.14
N PRO A 29 7.78 1.45 14.95
CA PRO A 29 7.10 2.33 15.89
C PRO A 29 6.41 3.46 15.12
N TRP A 30 5.09 3.48 15.18
CA TRP A 30 4.23 4.52 14.61
C TRP A 30 3.85 5.59 15.64
N HIS A 31 3.68 5.20 16.90
CA HIS A 31 3.42 6.13 18.00
C HIS A 31 4.24 5.74 19.24
N HIS A 32 4.76 6.74 19.93
CA HIS A 32 5.39 6.58 21.24
C HIS A 32 4.38 6.95 22.33
N VAL A 33 4.10 6.03 23.24
CA VAL A 33 3.18 6.27 24.35
C VAL A 33 3.96 6.27 25.65
N ARG A 34 3.84 7.35 26.42
CA ARG A 34 4.37 7.40 27.78
C ARG A 34 3.31 6.89 28.74
N VAL A 35 3.60 5.80 29.43
CA VAL A 35 2.73 5.21 30.44
C VAL A 35 3.47 5.26 31.77
N GLY A 36 2.86 5.80 32.81
CA GLY A 36 3.53 5.94 34.10
C GLY A 36 2.57 6.00 35.27
N PHE A 37 3.11 5.72 36.46
CA PHE A 37 2.41 5.83 37.74
C PHE A 37 3.30 6.64 38.71
N ALA A 38 2.73 7.69 39.30
CA ALA A 38 3.46 8.69 40.07
C ALA A 38 4.65 9.26 39.28
N GLN A 39 5.87 9.18 39.82
CA GLN A 39 7.11 9.70 39.21
C GLN A 39 7.79 8.75 38.21
N PHE A 40 7.27 7.52 38.06
CA PHE A 40 7.87 6.52 37.17
C PHE A 40 7.13 6.51 35.83
N HIS A 41 7.84 6.80 34.75
CA HIS A 41 7.32 6.75 33.39
C HIS A 41 8.13 5.80 32.52
N VAL A 42 7.44 4.98 31.73
CA VAL A 42 8.01 4.08 30.73
C VAL A 42 7.48 4.51 29.36
N THR A 43 8.37 4.61 28.37
CA THR A 43 7.98 4.85 26.98
C THR A 43 7.79 3.50 26.29
N ALA A 44 6.60 3.26 25.76
CA ALA A 44 6.26 2.07 24.98
C ALA A 44 5.98 2.46 23.53
N ASN A 45 6.43 1.62 22.60
CA ASN A 45 6.21 1.81 21.17
C ASN A 45 4.91 1.11 20.74
N ARG A 46 4.17 1.76 19.84
CA ARG A 46 2.95 1.22 19.23
C ARG A 46 3.09 1.19 17.72
N THR A 47 2.71 0.05 17.13
CA THR A 47 2.71 -0.18 15.68
C THR A 47 1.50 0.48 15.02
N ALA A 48 1.44 0.52 13.68
CA ALA A 48 0.29 1.07 12.95
C ALA A 48 -1.05 0.38 13.27
N LEU A 49 -1.00 -0.90 13.61
CA LEU A 49 -2.18 -1.74 13.91
C LEU A 49 -2.69 -1.59 15.35
N GLN A 50 -1.99 -0.81 16.16
CA GLN A 50 -2.34 -0.56 17.55
C GLN A 50 -2.92 0.85 17.72
N SER A 51 -3.38 1.14 18.93
CA SER A 51 -3.82 2.49 19.29
C SER A 51 -2.69 3.51 19.12
N PRO A 52 -3.02 4.76 18.76
CA PRO A 52 -4.35 5.31 18.49
C PRO A 52 -4.95 4.87 17.14
N ASN A 53 -6.28 4.90 17.01
CA ASN A 53 -6.98 4.68 15.73
C ASN A 53 -6.55 3.41 14.97
N ALA A 54 -6.48 2.29 15.68
CA ALA A 54 -6.05 0.99 15.13
C ALA A 54 -6.88 0.56 13.91
N PHE A 55 -8.17 0.89 13.90
CA PHE A 55 -9.12 0.55 12.83
C PHE A 55 -8.62 0.98 11.43
N TRP A 56 -8.18 2.23 11.28
CA TRP A 56 -7.67 2.73 10.00
C TRP A 56 -6.36 2.04 9.57
N GLY A 57 -5.51 1.72 10.55
CA GLY A 57 -4.28 0.96 10.30
C GLY A 57 -4.57 -0.47 9.82
N TRP A 58 -5.55 -1.15 10.42
CA TRP A 58 -6.01 -2.46 9.98
C TRP A 58 -6.61 -2.44 8.58
N LEU A 59 -7.42 -1.44 8.26
CA LEU A 59 -8.00 -1.33 6.92
C LEU A 59 -6.90 -1.10 5.85
N ALA A 60 -5.94 -0.21 6.13
CA ALA A 60 -4.78 0.00 5.26
C ALA A 60 -3.94 -1.27 5.09
N PHE A 61 -3.73 -2.02 6.17
CA PHE A 61 -3.00 -3.29 6.16
C PHE A 61 -3.72 -4.34 5.29
N LEU A 62 -5.02 -4.53 5.46
CA LEU A 62 -5.80 -5.51 4.71
C LEU A 62 -5.78 -5.21 3.20
N VAL A 63 -5.96 -3.93 2.82
CA VAL A 63 -5.87 -3.52 1.40
C VAL A 63 -4.47 -3.77 0.85
N THR A 64 -3.42 -3.43 1.61
CA THR A 64 -2.02 -3.68 1.20
C THR A 64 -1.76 -5.16 1.00
N VAL A 65 -2.17 -6.00 1.95
CA VAL A 65 -2.03 -7.47 1.85
C VAL A 65 -2.79 -8.02 0.64
N ALA A 66 -4.00 -7.53 0.37
CA ALA A 66 -4.78 -7.97 -0.79
C ALA A 66 -4.07 -7.64 -2.12
N LEU A 67 -3.50 -6.43 -2.25
CA LEU A 67 -2.74 -6.02 -3.43
C LEU A 67 -1.45 -6.84 -3.60
N VAL A 68 -0.70 -7.05 -2.51
CA VAL A 68 0.51 -7.89 -2.53
C VAL A 68 0.16 -9.33 -2.90
N ALA A 69 -0.88 -9.90 -2.29
CA ALA A 69 -1.34 -11.25 -2.59
C ALA A 69 -1.71 -11.40 -4.07
N ARG A 70 -2.40 -10.42 -4.65
CA ARG A 70 -2.70 -10.38 -6.09
C ARG A 70 -1.42 -10.38 -6.94
N VAL A 71 -0.43 -9.53 -6.63
CA VAL A 71 0.85 -9.51 -7.37
C VAL A 71 1.56 -10.86 -7.27
N VAL A 72 1.59 -11.47 -6.08
CA VAL A 72 2.16 -12.80 -5.86
C VAL A 72 1.39 -13.88 -6.64
N LEU A 73 0.07 -13.83 -6.66
CA LEU A 73 -0.76 -14.77 -7.44
C LEU A 73 -0.49 -14.62 -8.94
N ALA A 74 -0.46 -13.39 -9.47
CA ALA A 74 -0.14 -13.12 -10.88
C ALA A 74 1.29 -13.55 -11.24
N ARG A 75 2.19 -13.54 -10.25
CA ARG A 75 3.58 -13.96 -10.38
C ARG A 75 3.75 -15.47 -10.47
N PHE A 76 3.12 -16.20 -9.55
CA PHE A 76 3.39 -17.63 -9.32
C PHE A 76 2.34 -18.55 -9.93
N THR A 77 1.22 -18.01 -10.39
CA THR A 77 0.12 -18.79 -10.96
C THR A 77 -0.29 -18.27 -12.34
N THR A 78 -0.85 -19.15 -13.16
CA THR A 78 -1.51 -18.79 -14.43
C THR A 78 -3.04 -18.67 -14.23
N VAL A 79 -3.49 -18.55 -12.98
CA VAL A 79 -4.91 -18.48 -12.67
C VAL A 79 -5.48 -17.18 -13.22
N GLN A 80 -6.48 -17.28 -14.07
CA GLN A 80 -7.22 -16.10 -14.52
C GLN A 80 -8.00 -15.55 -13.33
N LEU A 81 -7.52 -14.44 -12.77
CA LEU A 81 -8.24 -13.72 -11.73
C LEU A 81 -9.59 -13.25 -12.30
N PRO A 82 -10.67 -13.26 -11.49
CA PRO A 82 -11.97 -12.74 -11.92
C PRO A 82 -11.83 -11.34 -12.51
N LYS A 83 -12.44 -11.12 -13.68
CA LYS A 83 -12.41 -9.82 -14.34
C LYS A 83 -13.17 -8.81 -13.47
N LEU A 84 -12.46 -7.79 -13.00
CA LEU A 84 -13.08 -6.64 -12.35
C LEU A 84 -13.71 -5.72 -13.42
N PRO A 85 -14.73 -4.91 -13.07
CA PRO A 85 -15.26 -3.88 -13.95
C PRO A 85 -14.23 -2.78 -14.28
N VAL A 86 -13.11 -2.75 -13.56
CA VAL A 86 -11.96 -1.87 -13.79
C VAL A 86 -10.73 -2.69 -14.16
N THR A 87 -9.80 -2.07 -14.89
CA THR A 87 -8.50 -2.69 -15.16
C THR A 87 -7.71 -2.89 -13.87
N TRP A 88 -6.79 -3.84 -13.91
CA TRP A 88 -5.98 -4.19 -12.76
C TRP A 88 -4.97 -3.08 -12.40
N GLY A 89 -4.49 -2.32 -13.38
CA GLY A 89 -3.78 -1.04 -13.17
C GLY A 89 -4.59 -0.08 -12.31
N ARG A 90 -5.83 0.19 -12.72
CA ARG A 90 -6.73 1.10 -11.97
C ARG A 90 -7.05 0.56 -10.59
N ALA A 91 -7.27 -0.74 -10.42
CA ALA A 91 -7.52 -1.34 -9.11
C ALA A 91 -6.33 -1.15 -8.16
N SER A 92 -5.09 -1.37 -8.64
CA SER A 92 -3.87 -1.12 -7.84
C SER A 92 -3.69 0.36 -7.50
N LEU A 93 -4.00 1.26 -8.43
CA LEU A 93 -3.95 2.71 -8.18
C LEU A 93 -4.96 3.11 -7.10
N ILE A 94 -6.23 2.73 -7.26
CA ILE A 94 -7.29 3.04 -6.30
C ILE A 94 -6.95 2.44 -4.92
N GLY A 95 -6.49 1.20 -4.87
CA GLY A 95 -6.07 0.56 -3.62
C GLY A 95 -4.87 1.26 -2.97
N GLY A 96 -3.85 1.63 -3.75
CA GLY A 96 -2.69 2.38 -3.25
C GLY A 96 -3.07 3.75 -2.70
N VAL A 97 -3.90 4.51 -3.43
CA VAL A 97 -4.43 5.80 -2.98
C VAL A 97 -5.28 5.65 -1.73
N ALA A 98 -6.13 4.63 -1.67
CA ALA A 98 -6.94 4.34 -0.50
C ALA A 98 -6.06 4.04 0.73
N VAL A 99 -4.99 3.27 0.57
CA VAL A 99 -4.03 3.00 1.66
C VAL A 99 -3.40 4.30 2.15
N VAL A 100 -2.88 5.14 1.26
CA VAL A 100 -2.31 6.44 1.66
C VAL A 100 -3.34 7.30 2.38
N ALA A 101 -4.56 7.41 1.84
CA ALA A 101 -5.64 8.17 2.44
C ALA A 101 -6.02 7.66 3.84
N LEU A 102 -6.09 6.35 4.04
CA LEU A 102 -6.38 5.72 5.33
C LEU A 102 -5.27 5.98 6.35
N LEU A 103 -4.01 5.89 5.93
CA LEU A 103 -2.87 6.17 6.80
C LEU A 103 -2.81 7.66 7.15
N LEU A 104 -3.02 8.56 6.20
CA LEU A 104 -3.12 10.00 6.46
C LEU A 104 -4.29 10.32 7.39
N LEU A 105 -5.46 9.72 7.18
CA LEU A 105 -6.61 9.89 8.06
C LEU A 105 -6.28 9.45 9.49
N LYS A 106 -5.60 8.31 9.66
CA LYS A 106 -5.12 7.85 10.98
C LYS A 106 -4.25 8.91 11.66
N LEU A 107 -3.30 9.49 10.93
CA LEU A 107 -2.33 10.47 11.45
C LEU A 107 -2.96 11.84 11.70
N VAL A 108 -3.87 12.31 10.84
CA VAL A 108 -4.57 13.59 11.03
C VAL A 108 -5.49 13.55 12.25
N LEU A 109 -6.13 12.40 12.51
CA LEU A 109 -6.95 12.21 13.69
C LEU A 109 -6.13 12.18 14.99
N LYS A 110 -4.84 11.80 14.92
CA LYS A 110 -3.90 11.80 16.05
C LYS A 110 -2.46 12.04 15.58
N THR A 111 -2.00 13.27 15.77
CA THR A 111 -0.66 13.75 15.37
C THR A 111 0.37 13.71 16.50
N ASP A 112 0.01 13.22 17.68
CA ASP A 112 0.87 13.24 18.85
C ASP A 112 1.89 12.07 18.85
N PHE A 113 3.14 12.37 19.22
CA PHE A 113 4.20 11.37 19.44
C PHE A 113 4.47 10.41 18.28
N LEU A 114 4.49 10.92 17.05
CA LEU A 114 4.75 10.12 15.85
C LEU A 114 6.15 9.49 15.87
N GLY A 115 6.20 8.20 15.60
CA GLY A 115 7.44 7.46 15.37
C GLY A 115 7.83 7.43 13.90
N VAL A 116 9.04 6.95 13.62
CA VAL A 116 9.62 6.91 12.27
C VAL A 116 8.78 6.06 11.30
N GLY A 117 8.09 5.02 11.80
CA GLY A 117 7.24 4.17 10.98
C GLY A 117 6.09 4.92 10.30
N ALA A 118 5.54 5.95 10.95
CA ALA A 118 4.47 6.76 10.33
C ALA A 118 4.93 7.41 9.01
N TRP A 119 6.17 7.91 8.96
CA TRP A 119 6.73 8.55 7.78
C TRP A 119 7.06 7.55 6.67
N PHE A 120 7.65 6.41 7.03
CA PHE A 120 7.90 5.33 6.08
C PHE A 120 6.58 4.81 5.50
N GLY A 121 5.54 4.65 6.33
CA GLY A 121 4.21 4.27 5.89
C GLY A 121 3.63 5.15 4.79
N ILE A 122 3.76 6.48 4.93
CA ILE A 122 3.29 7.42 3.90
C ILE A 122 4.11 7.32 2.61
N ILE A 123 5.43 7.25 2.72
CA ILE A 123 6.32 7.12 1.55
C ILE A 123 6.05 5.81 0.80
N LEU A 124 5.95 4.70 1.53
CA LEU A 124 5.71 3.37 0.95
C LEU A 124 4.29 3.24 0.38
N GLY A 125 3.28 3.79 1.05
CA GLY A 125 1.94 3.90 0.49
C GLY A 125 1.92 4.73 -0.80
N GLY A 126 2.64 5.86 -0.82
CA GLY A 126 2.79 6.70 -2.01
C GLY A 126 3.48 5.97 -3.16
N ALA A 127 4.55 5.22 -2.86
CA ALA A 127 5.25 4.39 -3.84
C ALA A 127 4.33 3.29 -4.41
N MET A 128 3.47 2.67 -3.58
CA MET A 128 2.48 1.70 -4.03
C MET A 128 1.42 2.33 -4.95
N ALA A 129 0.91 3.50 -4.60
CA ALA A 129 -0.01 4.27 -5.47
C ALA A 129 0.64 4.61 -6.81
N TYR A 130 1.90 5.06 -6.78
CA TYR A 130 2.69 5.37 -7.98
C TYR A 130 2.92 4.12 -8.85
N GLY A 131 3.19 2.96 -8.25
CA GLY A 131 3.28 1.69 -8.99
C GLY A 131 1.97 1.34 -9.70
N GLY A 132 0.82 1.55 -9.05
CA GLY A 132 -0.50 1.38 -9.69
C GLY A 132 -0.76 2.34 -10.85
N TYR A 133 -0.31 3.59 -10.72
CA TYR A 133 -0.37 4.58 -11.79
C TYR A 133 0.46 4.15 -13.01
N LEU A 134 1.70 3.70 -12.80
CA LEU A 134 2.55 3.19 -13.87
C LEU A 134 1.92 1.96 -14.55
N HIS A 135 1.34 1.04 -13.78
CA HIS A 135 0.66 -0.13 -14.34
C HIS A 135 -0.52 0.28 -15.25
N THR A 136 -1.26 1.33 -14.86
CA THR A 136 -2.37 1.88 -15.67
C THR A 136 -1.87 2.48 -17.00
N GLN A 137 -0.72 3.14 -16.98
CA GLN A 137 -0.11 3.71 -18.20
C GLN A 137 0.39 2.62 -19.16
N GLU A 138 0.97 1.55 -18.62
CA GLU A 138 1.40 0.39 -19.41
C GLU A 138 0.21 -0.30 -20.09
N GLU A 139 -0.92 -0.43 -19.41
CA GLU A 139 -2.17 -0.96 -20.00
C GLU A 139 -2.70 -0.07 -21.13
N GLN A 140 -2.66 1.26 -20.99
CA GLN A 140 -3.13 2.20 -22.02
C GLN A 140 -2.25 2.18 -23.27
N THR A 141 -0.93 2.07 -23.09
CA THR A 141 0.03 2.02 -24.20
C THR A 141 -0.03 0.70 -24.98
N ALA A 142 -0.48 -0.38 -24.32
CA ALA A 142 -0.70 -1.67 -24.97
C ALA A 142 -1.98 -1.72 -25.82
N VAL A 143 -2.88 -0.75 -25.69
CA VAL A 143 -4.04 -0.57 -26.57
C VAL A 143 -3.60 0.29 -27.77
N PRO A 144 -3.60 -0.23 -29.01
CA PRO A 144 -3.21 0.53 -30.18
C PRO A 144 -4.08 1.79 -30.36
N PRO A 145 -3.49 2.95 -30.72
CA PRO A 145 -4.22 4.17 -31.01
C PRO A 145 -4.92 4.11 -32.39
N GLU A 146 -5.79 3.13 -32.62
CA GLU A 146 -6.67 3.09 -33.80
C GLU A 146 -8.08 2.62 -33.42
N VAL A 147 -8.84 3.48 -32.75
CA VAL A 147 -10.30 3.59 -32.97
C VAL A 147 -10.62 5.08 -33.08
N GLY A 148 -9.94 5.71 -34.03
CA GLY A 148 -10.03 7.13 -34.33
C GLY A 148 -9.99 7.35 -35.84
N THR A 149 -10.77 6.56 -36.59
CA THR A 149 -11.03 6.83 -38.02
C THR A 149 -12.53 6.95 -38.22
N THR A 150 -12.97 8.22 -38.24
CA THR A 150 -13.97 8.78 -39.16
C THR A 150 -14.96 7.80 -39.79
N THR A 151 -16.22 7.85 -39.39
CA THR A 151 -17.35 8.03 -40.32
C THR A 151 -18.54 8.63 -39.59
#